data_AF-A0A433Q2P1-F1
#
_entry.id   AF-A0A433Q2P1-F1
#
_cell.length_a   1.000
_cell.length_b   1.000
_cell.length_c   1.000
_cell.angle_alpha   90.00
_cell.angle_beta   90.00
_cell.angle_gamma   90.00
#
_symmetry.space_group_name_H-M   'P 1'
#
loop_
_entity.id
_entity.type
_entity.pdbx_description
1 polymer ?
#
loop_
_entity_poly.entity_id
_entity_poly.type
_entity_poly.pdbx_seq_one_letter_code
_entity_poly.pdbx_strand_id
1 'polypeptide(L)'
;MNYFRHPFELVAPTAAIGAILLMPLGPLLIPRVYLLFLFTYFTTYLYLSINHFRKFCISAHKIKKNIRQWNVAQRAASGDSNTSSVAGSIPSSPTPMMNYAPDFDEVEVSLKLYEDSHWLHAFIIPNYAEPEALLRDTIKRLANHKNAQTNYIIILAMEESEMGHEHKAQNLKNLFIDNFLHFIVTSHPSGIPGEARGKGSNVAYAARVGAQELIHRNIEKRRVVFTITDSDSAIPELYVKE
;
A
#
# COMPACT_ATOMS: atom_id res chain seq x y z
N MET A 1 -36.16 -20.80 18.38
CA MET A 1 -35.39 -19.73 19.07
C MET A 1 -34.78 -20.31 20.33
N ASN A 2 -33.54 -20.84 20.24
CA ASN A 2 -32.79 -21.31 21.41
C ASN A 2 -31.45 -20.57 21.38
N TYR A 3 -31.39 -19.42 22.06
CA TYR A 3 -30.26 -18.50 22.04
C TYR A 3 -29.15 -18.82 23.07
N PHE A 4 -29.22 -19.96 23.76
CA PHE A 4 -28.27 -20.30 24.82
C PHE A 4 -27.89 -21.77 24.74
N ARG A 5 -26.76 -22.08 24.08
CA ARG A 5 -26.19 -23.44 24.10
C ARG A 5 -24.80 -23.50 24.73
N HIS A 6 -24.11 -22.38 24.91
CA HIS A 6 -22.79 -22.36 25.53
C HIS A 6 -22.72 -21.37 26.71
N PRO A 7 -22.17 -21.77 27.87
CA PRO A 7 -22.07 -20.90 29.05
C PRO A 7 -21.21 -19.64 28.79
N PHE A 8 -20.38 -19.66 27.75
CA PHE A 8 -19.51 -18.55 27.35
C PHE A 8 -20.21 -17.47 26.50
N GLU A 9 -21.38 -17.75 25.91
CA GLU A 9 -22.12 -16.78 25.08
C GLU A 9 -22.63 -15.59 25.90
N LEU A 10 -22.89 -15.80 27.20
CA LEU A 10 -23.35 -14.76 28.12
C LEU A 10 -22.20 -13.96 28.75
N VAL A 11 -20.96 -14.46 28.71
CA VAL A 11 -19.83 -13.84 29.41
C VAL A 11 -19.50 -12.46 28.80
N ALA A 12 -19.45 -12.37 27.48
CA ALA A 12 -19.18 -11.11 26.79
C ALA A 12 -20.27 -10.04 27.04
N PRO A 13 -21.57 -10.29 26.85
CA PRO A 13 -22.61 -9.30 27.10
C PRO A 13 -22.75 -8.94 28.58
N THR A 14 -22.59 -9.89 29.50
CA THR A 14 -22.65 -9.60 30.95
C THR A 14 -21.45 -8.78 31.42
N ALA A 15 -20.24 -9.06 30.93
CA ALA A 15 -19.06 -8.25 31.20
C ALA A 15 -19.22 -6.82 30.66
N ALA A 16 -19.79 -6.66 29.46
CA ALA A 16 -20.04 -5.35 28.85
C ALA A 16 -21.07 -4.53 29.65
N ILE A 17 -22.20 -5.15 30.02
CA ILE A 17 -23.23 -4.49 30.85
C ILE A 17 -22.66 -4.15 32.23
N GLY A 18 -21.87 -5.06 32.82
CA GLY A 18 -21.18 -4.81 34.08
C GLY A 18 -20.23 -3.62 34.01
N ALA A 19 -19.44 -3.50 32.95
CA ALA A 19 -18.54 -2.35 32.74
C ALA A 19 -19.29 -1.02 32.59
N ILE A 20 -20.42 -1.03 31.86
CA ILE A 20 -21.27 0.16 31.68
C ILE A 20 -21.89 0.60 33.01
N LEU A 21 -22.38 -0.35 33.82
CA LEU A 21 -22.99 -0.05 35.12
C LEU A 21 -21.97 0.34 36.19
N LEU A 22 -20.75 -0.20 36.13
CA LEU A 22 -19.67 0.13 37.06
C LEU A 22 -19.23 1.60 36.95
N MET A 23 -19.36 2.20 35.77
CA MET A 23 -18.94 3.58 35.52
C MET A 23 -19.71 4.64 36.35
N PRO A 24 -21.06 4.64 36.40
CA PRO A 24 -21.82 5.55 37.27
C PRO A 24 -21.99 5.05 38.72
N LEU A 25 -22.08 3.73 38.95
CA LEU A 25 -22.40 3.17 40.27
C LEU A 25 -21.15 2.87 41.13
N GLY A 26 -19.98 2.69 40.52
CA GLY A 26 -18.72 2.43 41.21
C GLY A 26 -18.35 3.49 42.26
N PRO A 27 -18.41 4.80 41.93
CA PRO A 27 -18.18 5.88 42.90
C PRO A 27 -19.17 5.88 44.07
N LEU A 28 -20.41 5.44 43.85
CA LEU A 28 -21.48 5.46 44.85
C LEU A 28 -21.42 4.25 45.80
N LEU A 29 -21.09 3.07 45.28
CA LEU A 29 -21.10 1.82 46.05
C LEU A 29 -19.79 1.55 46.78
N ILE A 30 -18.63 1.80 46.13
CA ILE A 30 -17.32 1.45 46.69
C ILE A 30 -16.25 2.50 46.30
N PRO A 31 -16.34 3.75 46.80
CA PRO A 31 -15.55 4.87 46.30
C PRO A 31 -14.03 4.67 46.41
N ARG A 32 -13.54 4.09 47.50
CA ARG A 32 -12.09 3.88 47.72
C ARG A 32 -11.49 2.84 46.78
N VAL A 33 -12.17 1.71 46.59
CA VAL A 33 -11.72 0.63 45.69
C VAL A 33 -11.84 1.08 44.24
N TYR A 34 -12.91 1.80 43.89
CA TYR A 34 -13.10 2.35 42.56
C TYR A 34 -12.00 3.35 42.18
N LEU A 35 -11.58 4.23 43.10
CA LEU A 35 -10.45 5.14 42.87
C LEU A 35 -9.13 4.41 42.63
N LEU A 36 -8.83 3.36 43.39
CA LEU A 36 -7.63 2.53 43.16
C LEU A 36 -7.68 1.83 41.81
N PHE A 37 -8.83 1.24 41.47
CA PHE A 37 -9.05 0.64 40.15
C PHE A 37 -8.83 1.65 39.02
N LEU A 38 -9.45 2.83 39.11
CA LEU A 38 -9.35 3.89 38.12
C LEU A 38 -7.90 4.40 37.98
N PHE A 39 -7.18 4.56 39.09
CA PHE A 39 -5.77 4.94 39.09
C PHE A 39 -4.90 3.91 38.37
N THR A 40 -5.07 2.61 38.68
CA THR A 40 -4.32 1.54 38.00
C THR A 40 -4.66 1.45 36.52
N TYR A 41 -5.93 1.59 36.15
CA TYR A 41 -6.39 1.60 34.77
C TYR A 41 -5.77 2.76 33.98
N PHE A 42 -5.90 4.00 34.46
CA PHE A 42 -5.35 5.17 33.77
C PHE A 42 -3.83 5.16 33.71
N THR A 43 -3.15 4.68 34.76
CA THR A 43 -1.68 4.52 34.75
C THR A 43 -1.26 3.53 33.68
N THR A 44 -1.95 2.40 33.56
CA THR A 44 -1.69 1.37 32.53
C THR A 44 -1.97 1.91 31.14
N TYR A 45 -3.10 2.61 30.96
CA TYR A 45 -3.47 3.24 29.69
C TYR A 45 -2.47 4.32 29.26
N LEU A 46 -2.02 5.16 30.20
CA LEU A 46 -1.00 6.19 29.97
C LEU A 46 0.33 5.54 29.58
N TYR A 47 0.75 4.49 30.29
CA TYR A 47 1.95 3.73 29.95
C TYR A 47 1.87 3.16 28.53
N LEU A 48 0.76 2.51 28.17
CA LEU A 48 0.55 1.95 26.84
C LEU A 48 0.59 3.03 25.75
N SER A 49 -0.09 4.16 25.98
CA SER A 49 -0.13 5.31 25.08
C SER A 49 1.26 5.92 24.86
N ILE A 50 2.04 6.12 25.92
CA ILE A 50 3.43 6.59 25.83
C ILE A 50 4.29 5.60 25.04
N ASN A 51 4.11 4.29 25.26
CA ASN A 51 4.89 3.27 24.59
C ASN A 51 4.58 3.21 23.08
N HIS A 52 3.31 3.32 22.69
CA HIS A 52 2.90 3.45 21.29
C HIS A 52 3.46 4.73 20.66
N PHE A 53 3.37 5.86 21.36
CA PHE A 53 3.94 7.12 20.87
C PHE A 53 5.46 7.01 20.67
N ARG A 54 6.18 6.40 21.61
CA ARG A 54 7.62 6.15 21.49
C ARG A 54 7.94 5.25 20.29
N LYS A 55 7.20 4.15 20.09
CA LYS A 55 7.37 3.27 18.92
C LYS A 55 7.11 4.02 17.61
N PHE A 56 6.07 4.86 17.58
CA PHE A 56 5.76 5.70 16.43
C PHE A 56 6.91 6.70 16.15
N CYS A 57 7.39 7.42 17.16
CA CYS A 57 8.53 8.33 17.02
C CYS A 57 9.77 7.61 16.49
N ILE A 58 10.12 6.44 17.04
CA ILE A 58 11.27 5.65 16.56
C ILE A 58 11.08 5.26 15.08
N SER A 59 9.88 4.81 14.70
CA SER A 59 9.56 4.45 13.31
C SER A 59 9.71 5.66 12.37
N ALA A 60 9.12 6.81 12.74
CA ALA A 60 9.22 8.05 11.97
C ALA A 60 10.69 8.51 11.80
N HIS A 61 11.50 8.41 12.86
CA HIS A 61 12.93 8.74 12.77
C HIS A 61 13.69 7.78 11.84
N LYS A 62 13.39 6.48 11.88
CA LYS A 62 14.00 5.49 10.96
C LYS A 62 13.61 5.77 9.51
N ILE A 63 12.33 6.05 9.24
CA ILE A 63 11.85 6.41 7.91
C ILE A 63 12.57 7.66 7.39
N LYS A 64 12.63 8.73 8.20
CA LYS A 64 13.33 9.97 7.82
C LYS A 64 14.82 9.74 7.53
N LYS A 65 15.48 8.90 8.34
CA LYS A 65 16.88 8.53 8.12
C LYS A 65 17.05 7.74 6.82
N ASN A 66 16.20 6.75 6.56
CA ASN A 66 16.23 5.94 5.34
C ASN A 66 16.01 6.81 4.08
N ILE A 67 15.02 7.71 4.11
CA ILE A 67 14.78 8.65 3.00
C ILE A 67 16.01 9.55 2.76
N ARG A 68 16.62 10.09 3.82
CA ARG A 68 17.84 10.91 3.67
C ARG A 68 18.98 10.13 3.06
N GLN A 69 19.21 8.89 3.50
CA GLN A 69 20.26 8.02 2.95
C GLN A 69 19.99 7.68 1.48
N TRP A 70 18.75 7.36 1.13
CA TRP A 70 18.34 7.08 -0.24
C TRP A 70 18.53 8.30 -1.15
N ASN A 71 18.13 9.49 -0.71
CA ASN A 71 18.34 10.73 -1.45
C ASN A 71 19.83 11.05 -1.67
N VAL A 72 20.70 10.77 -0.68
CA VAL A 72 22.16 10.96 -0.82
C VAL A 72 22.74 9.94 -1.80
N ALA A 73 22.34 8.67 -1.72
CA ALA A 73 22.77 7.63 -2.65
C ALA A 73 22.33 7.93 -4.10
N GLN A 74 21.10 8.42 -4.28
CA GLN A 74 20.59 8.91 -5.56
C GLN A 74 21.47 10.05 -6.11
N ARG A 75 21.78 11.08 -5.31
CA ARG A 75 22.66 12.19 -5.74
C ARG A 75 24.08 11.74 -6.09
N ALA A 76 24.62 10.78 -5.34
CA ALA A 76 25.94 10.22 -5.62
C ALA A 76 25.96 9.39 -6.92
N ALA A 77 24.87 8.68 -7.22
CA ALA A 77 24.71 7.94 -8.47
C ALA A 77 24.47 8.87 -9.68
N SER A 78 23.89 10.05 -9.47
CA SER A 78 23.64 11.05 -10.53
C SER A 78 24.88 11.86 -10.95
N GLY A 79 26.03 11.72 -10.28
CA GLY A 79 27.31 12.25 -10.76
C GLY A 79 27.36 13.77 -10.95
N ASP A 80 27.06 14.57 -9.92
CA ASP A 80 27.39 16.00 -9.93
C ASP A 80 28.87 16.20 -9.59
N SER A 81 29.71 16.18 -10.63
CA SER A 81 31.07 16.72 -10.59
C SER A 81 31.02 18.24 -10.70
N ASN A 82 31.06 18.94 -9.56
CA ASN A 82 31.61 20.29 -9.52
C ASN A 82 32.24 20.56 -8.15
N THR A 83 33.53 20.25 -8.07
CA THR A 83 34.47 20.78 -7.10
C THR A 83 34.71 22.25 -7.42
N SER A 84 34.47 23.15 -6.47
CA SER A 84 35.17 24.44 -6.37
C SER A 84 35.06 25.00 -4.96
N SER A 85 36.24 25.11 -4.35
CA SER A 85 36.58 25.80 -3.12
C SER A 85 36.24 27.29 -3.15
N VAL A 86 35.55 27.81 -2.12
CA VAL A 86 35.85 29.14 -1.55
C VAL A 86 35.54 29.13 -0.06
N ALA A 87 36.54 29.49 0.74
CA ALA A 87 36.46 29.74 2.16
C ALA A 87 35.78 31.10 2.45
N GLY A 88 35.00 31.14 3.53
CA GLY A 88 34.84 32.32 4.38
C GLY A 88 33.97 33.48 3.87
N SER A 89 32.70 33.49 4.27
CA SER A 89 32.05 34.63 4.94
C SER A 89 30.57 34.31 5.14
N ILE A 90 30.10 34.35 6.39
CA ILE A 90 28.66 34.35 6.69
C ILE A 90 28.12 35.71 6.28
N PRO A 91 27.03 35.76 5.48
CA PRO A 91 25.89 36.57 5.88
C PRO A 91 24.65 35.70 6.02
N SER A 92 23.94 35.97 7.10
CA SER A 92 22.60 35.51 7.43
C SER A 92 21.59 35.77 6.32
N SER A 93 21.25 34.72 5.56
CA SER A 93 20.01 34.63 4.80
C SER A 93 19.57 33.16 4.80
N PRO A 94 18.35 32.82 5.23
CA PRO A 94 17.84 31.47 5.02
C PRO A 94 17.72 31.28 3.51
N THR A 95 18.57 30.42 2.94
CA THR A 95 18.40 29.90 1.58
C THR A 95 16.93 29.55 1.41
N PRO A 96 16.22 30.09 0.39
CA PRO A 96 14.85 29.67 0.15
C PRO A 96 14.92 28.17 -0.08
N MET A 97 14.13 27.40 0.67
CA MET A 97 13.70 26.11 0.17
C MET A 97 13.19 26.40 -1.23
N MET A 98 13.85 25.82 -2.24
CA MET A 98 13.38 25.90 -3.62
C MET A 98 11.96 25.34 -3.60
N ASN A 99 10.98 26.23 -3.60
CA ASN A 99 9.57 25.93 -3.74
C ASN A 99 9.41 25.36 -5.15
N TYR A 100 9.71 24.08 -5.32
CA TYR A 100 9.18 23.25 -6.39
C TYR A 100 7.74 22.85 -6.02
N ALA A 101 6.93 23.84 -5.63
CA ALA A 101 5.49 23.73 -5.77
C ALA A 101 5.23 24.30 -7.16
N PRO A 102 5.12 23.47 -8.22
CA PRO A 102 4.69 23.99 -9.50
C PRO A 102 3.35 24.71 -9.28
N ASP A 103 3.24 25.93 -9.80
CA ASP A 103 1.97 26.64 -9.82
C ASP A 103 0.97 25.75 -10.57
N PHE A 104 -0.02 25.24 -9.84
CA PHE A 104 -0.94 24.22 -10.37
C PHE A 104 -1.71 24.78 -11.57
N ASP A 105 -1.94 26.09 -11.59
CA ASP A 105 -2.62 26.81 -12.67
C ASP A 105 -1.78 26.79 -13.97
N GLU A 106 -0.45 26.94 -13.88
CA GLU A 106 0.43 26.84 -15.06
C GLU A 106 0.54 25.39 -15.57
N VAL A 107 0.55 24.40 -14.66
CA VAL A 107 0.54 22.99 -15.04
C VAL A 107 -0.75 22.63 -15.76
N GLU A 108 -1.90 23.04 -15.24
CA GLU A 108 -3.22 22.78 -15.83
C GLU A 108 -3.35 23.37 -17.23
N VAL A 109 -2.89 24.62 -17.44
CA VAL A 109 -2.86 25.28 -18.76
C VAL A 109 -1.93 24.56 -19.75
N SER A 110 -0.88 23.89 -19.25
CA SER A 110 0.05 23.11 -20.08
C SER A 110 -0.45 21.69 -20.42
N LEU A 111 -1.51 21.21 -19.77
CA LEU A 111 -2.09 19.90 -20.05
C LEU A 111 -2.79 19.93 -21.41
N LYS A 112 -2.14 19.32 -22.40
CA LYS A 112 -2.82 18.96 -23.65
C LYS A 112 -3.84 17.86 -23.32
N LEU A 113 -5.12 18.22 -23.32
CA LEU A 113 -6.21 17.26 -23.35
C LEU A 113 -6.01 16.37 -24.59
N TYR A 114 -5.91 15.06 -24.38
CA TYR A 114 -5.87 14.12 -25.49
C TYR A 114 -7.27 14.09 -26.12
N GLU A 115 -7.35 14.34 -27.43
CA GLU A 115 -8.61 14.23 -28.18
C GLU A 115 -9.10 12.77 -28.28
N ASP A 116 -8.21 11.81 -28.01
CA ASP A 116 -8.44 10.37 -28.06
C ASP A 116 -8.45 9.78 -26.64
N SER A 117 -9.61 9.33 -26.16
CA SER A 117 -9.83 8.78 -24.80
C SER A 117 -9.35 7.32 -24.64
N HIS A 118 -8.45 6.86 -25.52
CA HIS A 118 -7.94 5.50 -25.48
C HIS A 118 -6.84 5.31 -24.43
N TRP A 119 -7.26 5.06 -23.19
CA TRP A 119 -6.40 4.72 -22.07
C TRP A 119 -6.17 3.21 -21.95
N LEU A 120 -4.96 2.86 -21.51
CA LEU A 120 -4.59 1.51 -21.13
C LEU A 120 -4.65 1.38 -19.61
N HIS A 121 -5.23 0.29 -19.12
CA HIS A 121 -5.40 0.05 -17.69
C HIS A 121 -4.53 -1.13 -17.26
N ALA A 122 -3.49 -0.82 -16.49
CA ALA A 122 -2.60 -1.80 -15.89
C ALA A 122 -3.11 -2.18 -14.50
N PHE A 123 -3.69 -3.37 -14.37
CA PHE A 123 -4.17 -3.92 -13.10
C PHE A 123 -3.03 -4.68 -12.42
N ILE A 124 -2.53 -4.13 -11.31
CA ILE A 124 -1.59 -4.84 -10.43
C ILE A 124 -2.41 -5.65 -9.43
N ILE A 125 -2.28 -6.97 -9.51
CA ILE A 125 -2.93 -7.93 -8.62
C ILE A 125 -1.83 -8.57 -7.76
N PRO A 126 -1.57 -8.06 -6.55
CA PRO A 126 -0.64 -8.68 -5.62
C PRO A 126 -1.24 -9.97 -5.06
N ASN A 127 -0.39 -10.99 -4.96
CA ASN A 127 -0.73 -12.28 -4.40
C ASN A 127 0.35 -12.72 -3.42
N TYR A 128 -0.09 -13.24 -2.27
CA TYR A 128 0.73 -14.06 -1.39
C TYR A 128 -0.12 -15.14 -0.73
N ALA A 129 0.19 -16.40 -1.04
CA ALA A 129 -0.48 -17.58 -0.47
C ALA A 129 -2.00 -17.66 -0.70
N GLU A 130 -2.53 -16.93 -1.69
CA GLU A 130 -3.95 -17.03 -2.04
C GLU A 130 -4.25 -18.28 -2.87
N PRO A 131 -5.45 -18.87 -2.76
CA PRO A 131 -5.84 -20.00 -3.60
C PRO A 131 -5.82 -19.63 -5.10
N GLU A 132 -5.29 -20.51 -5.95
CA GLU A 132 -5.28 -20.28 -7.41
C GLU A 132 -6.70 -20.08 -7.97
N ALA A 133 -7.69 -20.77 -7.42
CA ALA A 133 -9.09 -20.63 -7.81
C ALA A 133 -9.62 -19.20 -7.58
N LEU A 134 -9.21 -18.54 -6.49
CA LEU A 134 -9.59 -17.16 -6.18
C LEU A 134 -9.02 -16.21 -7.24
N LEU A 135 -7.72 -16.31 -7.51
CA LEU A 135 -7.05 -15.49 -8.54
C LEU A 135 -7.67 -15.71 -9.91
N ARG A 136 -7.95 -16.98 -10.26
CA ARG A 136 -8.61 -17.34 -11.51
C ARG A 136 -9.98 -16.67 -11.63
N ASP A 137 -10.80 -16.71 -10.58
CA ASP A 137 -12.14 -16.12 -10.61
C ASP A 137 -12.08 -14.59 -10.74
N THR A 138 -11.14 -13.94 -10.04
CA THR A 138 -10.89 -12.50 -10.14
C THR A 138 -10.44 -12.10 -11.55
N ILE A 139 -9.43 -12.76 -12.09
CA ILE A 139 -8.89 -12.47 -13.43
C ILE A 139 -9.94 -12.77 -14.50
N LYS A 140 -10.72 -13.86 -14.35
CA LYS A 140 -11.79 -14.20 -15.29
C LYS A 140 -12.86 -13.12 -15.37
N ARG A 141 -13.17 -12.44 -14.27
CA ARG A 141 -14.12 -11.32 -14.28
C ARG A 141 -13.60 -10.17 -15.15
N LEU A 142 -12.33 -9.78 -14.97
CA LEU A 142 -11.69 -8.77 -15.81
C LEU A 142 -11.64 -9.20 -17.29
N ALA A 143 -11.38 -10.48 -17.56
CA ALA A 143 -11.35 -11.03 -18.92
C ALA A 143 -12.70 -10.95 -19.63
N ASN A 144 -13.81 -10.87 -18.89
CA ASN A 144 -15.16 -10.74 -19.44
C ASN A 144 -15.52 -9.27 -19.79
N HIS A 145 -14.66 -8.30 -19.48
CA HIS A 145 -14.91 -6.91 -19.84
C HIS A 145 -14.74 -6.72 -21.35
N LYS A 146 -15.57 -5.87 -21.96
CA LYS A 146 -15.58 -5.68 -23.42
C LYS A 146 -14.23 -5.28 -24.01
N ASN A 147 -13.48 -4.46 -23.27
CA ASN A 147 -12.20 -3.89 -23.71
C ASN A 147 -10.98 -4.62 -23.11
N ALA A 148 -11.16 -5.82 -22.56
CA ALA A 148 -10.06 -6.54 -21.89
C ALA A 148 -8.88 -6.79 -22.84
N GLN A 149 -9.14 -7.30 -24.05
CA GLN A 149 -8.12 -7.63 -25.04
C GLN A 149 -7.41 -6.41 -25.65
N THR A 150 -8.06 -5.24 -25.64
CA THR A 150 -7.54 -4.04 -26.30
C THR A 150 -6.91 -3.04 -25.34
N ASN A 151 -7.41 -2.96 -24.11
CA ASN A 151 -7.04 -1.88 -23.18
C ASN A 151 -6.40 -2.39 -21.89
N TYR A 152 -6.55 -3.66 -21.52
CA TYR A 152 -6.16 -4.12 -20.19
C TYR A 152 -4.82 -4.83 -20.20
N ILE A 153 -3.99 -4.47 -19.22
CA ILE A 153 -2.71 -5.11 -18.93
C ILE A 153 -2.84 -5.71 -17.54
N ILE A 154 -2.68 -7.04 -17.42
CA ILE A 154 -2.64 -7.69 -16.11
C ILE A 154 -1.18 -7.78 -15.67
N ILE A 155 -0.90 -7.33 -14.45
CA ILE A 155 0.38 -7.51 -13.76
C ILE A 155 0.11 -8.36 -12.53
N LEU A 156 0.32 -9.67 -12.66
CA LEU A 156 0.21 -10.61 -11.56
C LEU A 156 1.49 -10.55 -10.72
N ALA A 157 1.37 -10.02 -9.51
CA ALA A 157 2.48 -9.72 -8.62
C ALA A 157 2.63 -10.80 -7.55
N MET A 158 3.50 -11.77 -7.84
CA MET A 158 3.82 -12.92 -7.00
C MET A 158 4.97 -12.60 -6.05
N GLU A 159 5.12 -13.37 -4.97
CA GLU A 159 6.31 -13.33 -4.13
C GLU A 159 7.11 -14.63 -4.24
N GLU A 160 8.43 -14.56 -4.38
CA GLU A 160 9.31 -15.75 -4.37
C GLU A 160 9.23 -16.53 -3.06
N SER A 161 8.84 -15.84 -1.98
CA SER A 161 8.65 -16.45 -0.67
C SER A 161 7.44 -17.38 -0.58
N GLU A 162 6.57 -17.38 -1.59
CA GLU A 162 5.44 -18.32 -1.69
C GLU A 162 5.87 -19.62 -2.36
N MET A 163 5.55 -20.74 -1.72
CA MET A 163 5.79 -22.08 -2.26
C MET A 163 4.94 -22.34 -3.50
N GLY A 164 5.58 -22.73 -4.61
CA GLY A 164 4.89 -23.05 -5.86
C GLY A 164 4.40 -21.82 -6.65
N HIS A 165 4.88 -20.62 -6.31
CA HIS A 165 4.47 -19.37 -6.98
C HIS A 165 4.68 -19.42 -8.50
N GLU A 166 5.80 -19.96 -8.99
CA GLU A 166 6.09 -20.04 -10.44
C GLU A 166 5.06 -20.88 -11.18
N HIS A 167 4.74 -22.07 -10.66
CA HIS A 167 3.76 -22.98 -11.28
C HIS A 167 2.37 -22.34 -11.30
N LYS A 168 1.94 -21.75 -10.17
CA LYS A 168 0.66 -21.03 -10.08
C LYS A 168 0.58 -19.88 -11.08
N ALA A 169 1.63 -19.07 -11.16
CA ALA A 169 1.68 -17.93 -12.05
C ALA A 169 1.68 -18.34 -13.52
N GLN A 170 2.42 -19.40 -13.87
CA GLN A 170 2.46 -19.93 -15.23
C GLN A 170 1.10 -20.52 -15.64
N ASN A 171 0.42 -21.23 -14.74
CA ASN A 171 -0.94 -21.73 -14.99
C ASN A 171 -1.92 -20.59 -15.29
N LEU A 172 -1.94 -19.55 -14.45
CA LEU A 172 -2.81 -18.39 -14.65
C LEU A 172 -2.45 -17.62 -15.92
N LYS A 173 -1.16 -17.44 -16.20
CA LYS A 173 -0.70 -16.80 -17.44
C LYS A 173 -1.17 -17.58 -18.67
N ASN A 174 -0.93 -18.89 -18.71
CA ASN A 174 -1.33 -19.73 -19.83
C ASN A 174 -2.85 -19.71 -20.06
N LEU A 175 -3.64 -19.60 -18.98
CA LEU A 175 -5.10 -19.58 -19.05
C LEU A 175 -5.65 -18.28 -19.64
N PHE A 176 -4.95 -17.15 -19.46
CA PHE A 176 -5.49 -15.82 -19.75
C PHE A 176 -4.64 -14.95 -20.69
N ILE A 177 -3.54 -15.47 -21.24
CA ILE A 177 -2.62 -14.70 -22.08
C ILE A 177 -3.30 -14.05 -23.29
N ASP A 178 -4.32 -14.70 -23.86
CA ASP A 178 -5.07 -14.23 -25.03
C ASP A 178 -6.33 -13.42 -24.66
N ASN A 179 -6.61 -13.21 -23.38
CA ASN A 179 -7.78 -12.46 -22.90
C ASN A 179 -7.51 -10.97 -22.68
N PHE A 180 -6.24 -10.58 -22.65
CA PHE A 180 -5.80 -9.23 -22.30
C PHE A 180 -4.82 -8.71 -23.34
N LEU A 181 -4.65 -7.38 -23.41
CA LEU A 181 -3.62 -6.79 -24.27
C LEU A 181 -2.25 -7.37 -23.91
N HIS A 182 -1.94 -7.40 -22.61
CA HIS A 182 -0.74 -8.05 -22.08
C HIS A 182 -1.02 -8.73 -20.74
N PHE A 183 -0.35 -9.86 -20.51
CA PHE A 183 -0.32 -10.56 -19.23
C PHE A 183 1.12 -10.69 -18.75
N ILE A 184 1.46 -9.95 -17.70
CA ILE A 184 2.81 -9.84 -17.12
C ILE A 184 2.79 -10.52 -15.76
N VAL A 185 3.75 -11.39 -15.52
CA VAL A 185 3.99 -12.01 -14.21
C VAL A 185 5.26 -11.40 -13.65
N THR A 186 5.22 -11.03 -12.38
CA THR A 186 6.40 -10.57 -11.64
C THR A 186 6.55 -11.39 -10.37
N SER A 187 7.79 -11.70 -10.00
CA SER A 187 8.12 -12.38 -8.74
C SER A 187 8.99 -11.47 -7.91
N HIS A 188 8.46 -10.97 -6.79
CA HIS A 188 9.18 -10.12 -5.85
C HIS A 188 10.19 -10.97 -5.04
N PRO A 189 11.50 -10.65 -5.09
CA PRO A 189 12.51 -11.49 -4.48
C PRO A 189 12.49 -11.42 -2.96
N SER A 190 12.88 -12.54 -2.34
CA SER A 190 12.96 -12.63 -0.88
C SER A 190 14.27 -12.07 -0.34
N GLY A 191 14.22 -11.46 0.85
CA GLY A 191 15.43 -11.06 1.58
C GLY A 191 16.16 -9.81 1.07
N ILE A 192 15.48 -8.90 0.37
CA ILE A 192 16.08 -7.64 -0.10
C ILE A 192 16.54 -6.80 1.12
N PRO A 193 17.84 -6.46 1.23
CA PRO A 193 18.35 -5.72 2.39
C PRO A 193 17.71 -4.33 2.53
N GLY A 194 17.18 -4.04 3.71
CA GLY A 194 16.57 -2.75 4.02
C GLY A 194 15.12 -2.58 3.55
N GLU A 195 14.53 -3.60 2.92
CA GLU A 195 13.14 -3.60 2.47
C GLU A 195 12.23 -4.33 3.48
N ALA A 196 11.04 -3.78 3.72
CA ALA A 196 10.06 -4.40 4.59
C ALA A 196 9.18 -5.36 3.79
N ARG A 197 9.13 -6.63 4.18
CA ARG A 197 8.27 -7.61 3.49
C ARG A 197 6.78 -7.24 3.59
N GLY A 198 6.05 -7.38 2.49
CA GLY A 198 4.60 -7.29 2.44
C GLY A 198 4.07 -6.74 1.12
N LYS A 199 2.74 -6.55 1.06
CA LYS A 199 2.00 -6.09 -0.12
C LYS A 199 2.60 -4.85 -0.78
N GLY A 200 2.99 -3.85 0.01
CA GLY A 200 3.53 -2.58 -0.51
C GLY A 200 4.82 -2.78 -1.31
N SER A 201 5.74 -3.61 -0.80
CA SER A 201 6.99 -3.97 -1.46
C SER A 201 6.77 -4.76 -2.74
N ASN A 202 5.89 -5.76 -2.66
CA ASN A 202 5.51 -6.56 -3.83
C ASN A 202 4.89 -5.68 -4.95
N VAL A 203 3.93 -4.81 -4.59
CA VAL A 203 3.32 -3.88 -5.56
C VAL A 203 4.33 -2.89 -6.13
N ALA A 204 5.23 -2.33 -5.31
CA ALA A 204 6.25 -1.39 -5.80
C ALA A 204 7.23 -2.06 -6.78
N TYR A 205 7.63 -3.30 -6.48
CA TYR A 205 8.44 -4.11 -7.37
C TYR A 205 7.71 -4.42 -8.69
N ALA A 206 6.47 -4.90 -8.60
CA ALA A 206 5.64 -5.22 -9.75
C ALA A 206 5.36 -4.01 -10.64
N ALA A 207 5.11 -2.83 -10.05
CA ALA A 207 4.92 -1.58 -10.79
C ALA A 207 6.18 -1.19 -11.57
N ARG A 208 7.37 -1.31 -10.95
CA ARG A 208 8.65 -1.02 -11.60
C ARG A 208 8.93 -1.97 -12.76
N VAL A 209 8.83 -3.27 -12.52
CA VAL A 209 9.11 -4.31 -13.53
C VAL A 209 8.06 -4.27 -14.63
N GLY A 210 6.78 -4.15 -14.28
CA GLY A 210 5.68 -4.00 -15.24
C GLY A 210 5.86 -2.74 -16.10
N ALA A 211 6.20 -1.59 -15.52
CA ALA A 211 6.48 -0.39 -16.30
C ALA A 211 7.67 -0.57 -17.25
N GLN A 212 8.74 -1.25 -16.82
CA GLN A 212 9.88 -1.57 -17.70
C GLN A 212 9.47 -2.46 -18.88
N GLU A 213 8.66 -3.49 -18.62
CA GLU A 213 8.15 -4.40 -19.64
C GLU A 213 7.25 -3.68 -20.65
N LEU A 214 6.40 -2.76 -20.18
CA LEU A 214 5.55 -1.93 -21.06
C LEU A 214 6.39 -1.02 -21.96
N ILE A 215 7.46 -0.42 -21.44
CA ILE A 215 8.40 0.36 -22.26
C ILE A 215 9.04 -0.51 -23.33
N HIS A 216 9.48 -1.72 -22.97
CA HIS A 216 10.11 -2.65 -23.91
C HIS A 216 9.17 -3.05 -25.05
N ARG A 217 7.87 -3.08 -24.77
CA ARG A 217 6.79 -3.34 -25.74
C ARG A 217 6.34 -2.11 -26.52
N ASN A 218 7.07 -0.98 -26.42
CA ASN A 218 6.73 0.30 -27.05
C ASN A 218 5.37 0.88 -26.62
N ILE A 219 4.91 0.60 -25.40
CA ILE A 219 3.70 1.21 -24.84
C ILE A 219 4.02 2.60 -24.28
N GLU A 220 3.27 3.61 -24.72
CA GLU A 220 3.41 4.98 -24.24
C GLU A 220 3.03 5.11 -22.76
N LYS A 221 4.01 5.41 -21.90
CA LYS A 221 3.79 5.60 -20.45
C LYS A 221 2.66 6.58 -20.12
N ARG A 222 2.52 7.63 -20.94
CA ARG A 222 1.53 8.69 -20.72
C ARG A 222 0.09 8.21 -20.91
N ARG A 223 -0.13 7.03 -21.51
CA ARG A 223 -1.45 6.44 -21.75
C ARG A 223 -1.82 5.32 -20.77
N VAL A 224 -0.94 4.98 -19.82
CA VAL A 224 -1.15 3.86 -18.91
C VAL A 224 -1.57 4.34 -17.53
N VAL A 225 -2.73 3.88 -17.07
CA VAL A 225 -3.24 4.07 -15.70
C VAL A 225 -3.01 2.80 -14.90
N PHE A 226 -2.30 2.92 -13.78
CA PHE A 226 -2.08 1.80 -12.86
C PHE A 226 -3.21 1.74 -11.82
N THR A 227 -3.87 0.59 -11.75
CA THR A 227 -4.87 0.26 -10.73
C THR A 227 -4.34 -0.87 -9.87
N ILE A 228 -4.16 -0.63 -8.57
CA ILE A 228 -3.79 -1.66 -7.61
C ILE A 228 -5.09 -2.22 -7.04
N THR A 229 -5.27 -3.54 -7.10
CA THR A 229 -6.49 -4.19 -6.62
C THR A 229 -6.15 -5.39 -5.76
N ASP A 230 -6.99 -5.75 -4.79
CA ASP A 230 -6.79 -6.99 -4.02
C ASP A 230 -7.09 -8.22 -4.88
N SER A 231 -6.49 -9.36 -4.54
CA SER A 231 -6.67 -10.64 -5.24
C SER A 231 -8.11 -11.16 -5.23
N ASP A 232 -8.94 -10.71 -4.30
CA ASP A 232 -10.36 -11.06 -4.13
C ASP A 232 -11.33 -9.94 -4.57
N SER A 233 -10.79 -8.83 -5.10
CA SER A 233 -11.60 -7.68 -5.49
C SER A 233 -12.34 -7.90 -6.81
N ALA A 234 -13.64 -7.58 -6.81
CA ALA A 234 -14.49 -7.62 -7.99
C ALA A 234 -14.59 -6.23 -8.62
N ILE A 235 -13.76 -5.93 -9.61
CA ILE A 235 -13.82 -4.64 -10.32
C ILE A 235 -14.95 -4.69 -11.37
N PRO A 236 -15.98 -3.83 -11.28
CA PRO A 236 -16.99 -3.75 -12.32
C PRO A 236 -16.45 -3.04 -13.56
N GLU A 237 -16.98 -3.38 -14.75
CA GLU A 237 -16.59 -2.74 -16.02
C GLU A 237 -16.77 -1.21 -15.98
N LEU A 238 -17.78 -0.72 -15.24
CA LEU A 238 -18.05 0.71 -15.03
C LEU A 238 -16.92 1.46 -14.31
N TYR A 239 -16.06 0.77 -13.55
CA TYR A 239 -14.90 1.41 -12.91
C TYR A 239 -13.89 1.94 -13.94
N VAL A 240 -13.88 1.35 -15.13
CA VAL A 240 -12.90 1.60 -16.19
C VAL A 240 -13.50 2.39 -17.34
N LYS A 241 -14.82 2.58 -17.35
CA LYS A 241 -15.51 3.39 -18.35
C LYS A 241 -15.54 4.84 -17.90
N GLU A 242 -15.07 5.71 -18.79
CA GLU A 242 -15.32 7.15 -18.76
C GLU A 242 -16.77 7.46 -19.20
#